data_AF-A0A0B6ZX04-F1
#
_entry.id   AF-A0A0B6ZX04-F1
#
_cell.length_a   1.000
_cell.length_b   1.000
_cell.length_c   1.000
_cell.angle_alpha   90.00
_cell.angle_beta   90.00
_cell.angle_gamma   90.00
#
_symmetry.space_group_name_H-M   'P 1'
#
loop_
_entity.id
_entity.type
_entity.pdbx_description
1 polymer ?
#
loop_
_entity_poly.entity_id
_entity_poly.type
_entity_poly.pdbx_seq_one_letter_code
_entity_poly.pdbx_strand_id
1 'polypeptide(L)'
;DVEDEEHSSHDDVEDEKNSTVRGVIGEDVSMDTDALKINGTDQVCDTEDSQHGEEEDENLSDMSDSEMFKMDSMLAEVFRQRQSAGKKARLEKRQELINFQIRALDFVEILIKGERCGDFVFNLLKPLVLLILKSGSPVLAERAEGLFTLIKGKTKALRDSVHSVEELKHMFQDLLDLAKKVTDKRHLQAVSMACYVLINTSSERPATQDTSSGPCVEVVRNALDKVMNKKSSKPNVSFFNMLIELDPSQFQELGPQLVHRLKETTLRPHDQMICCLVLASLCKRTDNVKETQVSYMKQWMIEAVPVVTQLILSLDKVMYYKHVLTLTLALQSRQQDLLLSQTFGADIKEHLMKLKSKFNTDIRRLANKIISAIDQKTNLPRSAAAKKRQISESDLSTRPSFKKVSL
;
A
#
# COMPACT_ATOMS: atom_id res chain seq x y z
N ASP A 1 -61.18 21.04 -8.90
CA ASP A 1 -61.80 19.74 -9.21
C ASP A 1 -60.76 18.66 -9.02
N VAL A 2 -60.41 18.35 -7.77
CA VAL A 2 -61.17 17.56 -6.74
C VAL A 2 -60.42 16.21 -6.69
N GLU A 3 -59.52 16.04 -5.71
CA GLU A 3 -59.70 15.30 -4.42
C GLU A 3 -59.61 13.77 -4.68
N ASP A 4 -59.03 12.89 -3.87
CA ASP A 4 -58.63 12.82 -2.45
C ASP A 4 -57.60 11.66 -2.36
N GLU A 5 -56.52 11.73 -1.57
CA GLU A 5 -56.41 11.24 -0.17
C GLU A 5 -56.78 9.74 0.00
N GLU A 6 -55.90 8.88 0.50
CA GLU A 6 -55.75 8.69 1.95
C GLU A 6 -54.32 8.39 2.45
N HIS A 7 -54.08 8.97 3.61
CA HIS A 7 -53.02 8.80 4.59
C HIS A 7 -52.94 7.39 5.22
N SER A 8 -51.73 6.99 5.64
CA SER A 8 -51.57 6.39 6.97
C SER A 8 -50.19 6.71 7.55
N SER A 9 -50.26 7.20 8.78
CA SER A 9 -49.26 7.88 9.61
C SER A 9 -48.50 6.94 10.55
N HIS A 10 -47.23 7.27 10.84
CA HIS A 10 -46.57 7.30 12.17
C HIS A 10 -46.45 5.94 12.94
N ASP A 11 -45.35 5.56 13.60
CA ASP A 11 -44.46 6.33 14.47
C ASP A 11 -43.18 5.53 14.79
N ASP A 12 -42.17 6.25 15.29
CA ASP A 12 -40.83 5.81 15.72
C ASP A 12 -40.79 4.72 16.81
N VAL A 13 -39.83 3.78 16.73
CA VAL A 13 -38.97 3.41 17.87
C VAL A 13 -37.62 2.86 17.38
N GLU A 14 -36.54 3.50 17.81
CA GLU A 14 -35.18 2.96 17.79
C GLU A 14 -35.09 1.63 18.55
N ASP A 15 -34.39 0.63 18.01
CA ASP A 15 -33.78 -0.40 18.85
C ASP A 15 -32.49 -0.94 18.23
N GLU A 16 -31.38 -0.60 18.87
CA GLU A 16 -30.05 -1.15 18.66
C GLU A 16 -30.08 -2.68 18.74
N LYS A 17 -29.97 -3.35 17.59
CA LYS A 17 -29.70 -4.80 17.56
C LYS A 17 -28.32 -5.10 17.02
N ASN A 18 -27.37 -4.99 17.95
CA ASN A 18 -26.44 -6.05 18.31
C ASN A 18 -25.85 -6.84 17.12
N SER A 19 -24.74 -6.33 16.60
CA SER A 19 -23.85 -7.07 15.70
C SER A 19 -23.44 -8.39 16.34
N THR A 20 -23.99 -9.48 15.81
CA THR A 20 -23.62 -10.85 16.16
C THR A 20 -22.20 -11.11 15.66
N VAL A 21 -21.19 -10.78 16.47
CA VAL A 21 -19.82 -11.27 16.29
C VAL A 21 -19.77 -12.68 16.90
N ARG A 22 -20.18 -13.66 16.10
CA ARG A 22 -19.99 -15.08 16.39
C ARG A 22 -18.82 -15.60 15.56
N GLY A 23 -17.72 -15.90 16.25
CA GLY A 23 -16.81 -16.98 15.88
C GLY A 23 -15.63 -16.63 14.98
N VAL A 24 -14.54 -16.12 15.58
CA VAL A 24 -13.22 -16.73 15.40
C VAL A 24 -12.57 -16.81 16.78
N ILE A 25 -12.81 -17.94 17.45
CA ILE A 25 -11.90 -18.43 18.48
C ILE A 25 -10.74 -19.03 17.70
N GLY A 26 -9.59 -18.36 17.77
CA GLY A 26 -8.31 -18.84 17.28
C GLY A 26 -7.27 -18.37 18.28
N GLU A 27 -6.65 -19.36 18.94
CA GLU A 27 -5.56 -19.23 19.90
C GLU A 27 -4.42 -18.36 19.36
N ASP A 28 -3.83 -17.55 20.24
CA ASP A 28 -2.43 -17.67 20.66
C ASP A 28 -1.90 -16.30 21.11
N VAL A 29 -2.06 -16.03 22.40
CA VAL A 29 -1.15 -15.14 23.13
C VAL A 29 -0.78 -15.90 24.41
N SER A 30 0.09 -16.89 24.24
CA SER A 30 0.92 -17.39 25.32
C SER A 30 1.80 -16.24 25.81
N MET A 31 1.38 -15.58 26.90
CA MET A 31 2.19 -14.60 27.62
C MET A 31 2.40 -15.11 29.04
N ASP A 32 3.59 -15.68 29.24
CA ASP A 32 4.30 -16.01 30.48
C ASP A 32 3.49 -15.98 31.79
N THR A 33 3.13 -17.17 32.29
CA THR A 33 2.59 -17.39 33.64
C THR A 33 3.60 -17.97 34.62
N ASP A 34 4.90 -17.72 34.44
CA ASP A 34 5.96 -18.24 35.34
C ASP A 34 6.45 -17.22 36.39
N ALA A 35 5.86 -16.03 36.48
CA ALA A 35 6.31 -14.99 37.43
C ALA A 35 5.38 -14.77 38.65
N LEU A 36 4.38 -15.64 38.91
CA LEU A 36 3.35 -15.39 39.93
C LEU A 36 3.17 -16.52 40.98
N LYS A 37 4.14 -17.43 41.13
CA LYS A 37 4.08 -18.51 42.15
C LYS A 37 5.01 -18.33 43.35
N ILE A 38 5.62 -17.16 43.52
CA ILE A 38 6.53 -16.91 44.65
C ILE A 38 6.17 -15.57 45.28
N ASN A 39 5.08 -15.53 46.05
CA ASN A 39 4.98 -14.76 47.30
C ASN A 39 3.57 -14.81 47.90
N GLY A 40 3.48 -15.48 49.05
CA GLY A 40 2.59 -15.10 50.13
C GLY A 40 1.29 -15.89 50.25
N THR A 41 0.84 -16.32 51.43
CA THR A 41 1.39 -16.20 52.79
C THR A 41 0.57 -17.18 53.63
N ASP A 42 1.23 -18.15 54.25
CA ASP A 42 0.74 -18.75 55.48
C ASP A 42 0.67 -17.64 56.54
N GLN A 43 -0.52 -17.32 57.07
CA GLN A 43 -0.75 -17.09 58.50
C GLN A 43 -2.14 -16.48 58.79
N VAL A 44 -2.88 -17.23 59.61
CA VAL A 44 -3.65 -16.77 60.78
C VAL A 44 -4.97 -16.06 60.52
N CYS A 45 -6.06 -16.73 60.91
CA CYS A 45 -7.00 -16.26 61.94
C CYS A 45 -7.71 -17.48 62.54
N ASP A 46 -7.16 -18.00 63.64
CA ASP A 46 -7.95 -18.67 64.68
C ASP A 46 -8.79 -17.59 65.39
N THR A 47 -10.08 -17.84 65.58
CA THR A 47 -10.79 -17.39 66.79
C THR A 47 -11.88 -18.39 67.10
N GLU A 48 -11.86 -18.79 68.36
CA GLU A 48 -12.56 -19.91 68.99
C GLU A 48 -14.04 -19.62 69.28
N ASP A 49 -14.75 -20.73 69.48
CA ASP A 49 -15.79 -20.93 70.49
C ASP A 49 -17.24 -20.49 70.21
N SER A 50 -18.07 -21.47 69.86
CA SER A 50 -19.42 -21.60 70.41
C SER A 50 -19.84 -23.08 70.40
N GLN A 51 -19.78 -23.68 71.58
CA GLN A 51 -20.41 -24.94 71.97
C GLN A 51 -21.95 -24.89 71.88
N HIS A 52 -22.51 -26.09 71.69
CA HIS A 52 -23.91 -26.51 71.88
C HIS A 52 -24.95 -26.29 70.77
N GLY A 53 -25.41 -27.42 70.22
CA GLY A 53 -26.65 -27.55 69.46
C GLY A 53 -26.68 -28.83 68.61
N GLU A 54 -26.74 -30.00 69.26
CA GLU A 54 -27.38 -31.16 68.64
C GLU A 54 -28.85 -30.79 68.33
N GLU A 55 -29.43 -31.43 67.30
CA GLU A 55 -30.81 -31.31 66.79
C GLU A 55 -31.02 -30.33 65.61
N GLU A 56 -30.90 -30.86 64.39
CA GLU A 56 -31.91 -30.74 63.30
C GLU A 56 -31.38 -31.44 62.03
N ASP A 57 -31.43 -32.78 62.03
CA ASP A 57 -31.14 -33.64 60.87
C ASP A 57 -32.46 -34.11 60.21
N GLU A 58 -33.47 -33.24 60.16
CA GLU A 58 -34.80 -33.52 59.60
C GLU A 58 -35.40 -32.29 58.91
N ASN A 59 -34.88 -31.86 57.75
CA ASN A 59 -35.66 -31.06 56.77
C ASN A 59 -34.97 -30.88 55.38
N LEU A 60 -34.17 -31.83 54.92
CA LEU A 60 -33.58 -31.78 53.57
C LEU A 60 -34.31 -32.65 52.53
N SER A 61 -35.46 -33.27 52.88
CA SER A 61 -36.12 -34.29 52.06
C SER A 61 -37.35 -33.81 51.27
N ASP A 62 -37.71 -32.53 51.26
CA ASP A 62 -38.93 -32.05 50.56
C ASP A 62 -38.70 -30.82 49.66
N MET A 63 -37.53 -30.73 49.01
CA MET A 63 -37.41 -29.84 47.84
C MET A 63 -38.08 -30.53 46.64
N SER A 64 -39.19 -29.99 46.17
CA SER A 64 -39.85 -30.52 44.97
C SER A 64 -38.92 -30.41 43.75
N ASP A 65 -39.01 -31.35 42.80
CA ASP A 65 -38.23 -31.32 41.55
C ASP A 65 -38.31 -29.95 40.85
N SER A 66 -39.45 -29.26 40.98
CA SER A 66 -39.65 -27.92 40.40
C SER A 66 -38.83 -26.82 41.08
N GLU A 67 -38.49 -26.96 42.35
CA GLU A 67 -37.56 -26.06 43.05
C GLU A 67 -36.10 -26.38 42.72
N MET A 68 -35.76 -27.66 42.54
CA MET A 68 -34.44 -28.09 42.09
C MET A 68 -34.11 -27.52 40.69
N PHE A 69 -35.05 -27.57 39.74
CA PHE A 69 -34.87 -26.95 38.42
C PHE A 69 -34.77 -25.41 38.46
N LYS A 70 -35.46 -24.75 39.39
CA LYS A 70 -35.34 -23.30 39.59
C LYS A 70 -33.96 -22.94 40.14
N MET A 71 -33.43 -23.72 41.07
CA MET A 71 -32.07 -23.55 41.60
C MET A 71 -31.01 -23.73 40.51
N ASP A 72 -31.14 -24.74 39.65
CA ASP A 72 -30.24 -24.93 38.50
C ASP A 72 -30.30 -23.76 37.51
N SER A 73 -31.50 -23.25 37.22
CA SER A 73 -31.68 -22.07 36.36
C SER A 73 -31.02 -20.81 36.96
N MET A 74 -31.17 -20.59 38.27
CA MET A 74 -30.52 -19.49 38.99
C MET A 74 -29.00 -19.65 39.03
N LEU A 75 -28.48 -20.86 39.28
CA LEU A 75 -27.05 -21.14 39.26
C LEU A 75 -26.46 -20.93 37.86
N ALA A 76 -27.12 -21.43 36.81
CA ALA A 76 -26.71 -21.20 35.43
C ALA A 76 -26.69 -19.70 35.09
N GLU A 77 -27.65 -18.93 35.59
CA GLU A 77 -27.68 -17.48 35.42
C GLU A 77 -26.52 -16.77 36.14
N VAL A 78 -26.21 -17.17 37.39
CA VAL A 78 -25.04 -16.66 38.13
C VAL A 78 -23.74 -17.00 37.40
N PHE A 79 -23.59 -18.21 36.84
CA PHE A 79 -22.42 -18.57 36.05
C PHE A 79 -22.34 -17.78 34.72
N ARG A 80 -23.46 -17.54 34.04
CA ARG A 80 -23.51 -16.67 32.86
C ARG A 80 -23.11 -15.23 33.19
N GLN A 81 -23.59 -14.68 34.31
CA GLN A 81 -23.26 -13.33 34.76
C GLN A 81 -21.78 -13.18 35.17
N ARG A 82 -21.22 -14.17 35.89
CA ARG A 82 -19.78 -14.16 36.21
C ARG A 82 -18.91 -14.27 34.95
N GLN A 83 -19.31 -15.09 33.98
CA GLN A 83 -18.60 -15.21 32.72
C GLN A 83 -18.71 -13.94 31.85
N SER A 84 -19.87 -13.28 31.84
CA SER A 84 -20.08 -12.04 31.08
C SER A 84 -19.35 -10.84 31.70
N ALA A 85 -19.33 -10.73 33.04
CA ALA A 85 -18.57 -9.70 33.75
C ALA A 85 -17.06 -9.80 33.45
N GLY A 86 -16.49 -11.02 33.46
CA GLY A 86 -15.09 -11.24 33.11
C GLY A 86 -14.78 -10.92 31.63
N LYS A 87 -15.70 -11.20 30.71
CA LYS A 87 -15.57 -10.83 29.29
C LYS A 87 -15.63 -9.31 29.10
N LYS A 88 -16.55 -8.63 29.79
CA LYS A 88 -16.71 -7.17 29.76
C LYS A 88 -15.46 -6.46 30.27
N ALA A 89 -14.94 -6.84 31.44
CA ALA A 89 -13.71 -6.26 31.99
C ALA A 89 -12.48 -6.46 31.07
N ARG A 90 -12.36 -7.63 30.40
CA ARG A 90 -11.30 -7.87 29.41
C ARG A 90 -11.43 -6.98 28.18
N LEU A 91 -12.64 -6.74 27.70
CA LEU A 91 -12.90 -5.83 26.58
C LEU A 91 -12.61 -4.38 26.94
N GLU A 92 -13.04 -3.93 28.12
CA GLU A 92 -12.75 -2.59 28.65
C GLU A 92 -11.24 -2.37 28.78
N LYS A 93 -10.51 -3.30 29.40
CA LYS A 93 -9.04 -3.23 29.51
C LYS A 93 -8.36 -3.19 28.14
N ARG A 94 -8.85 -3.98 27.17
CA ARG A 94 -8.34 -3.95 25.79
C ARG A 94 -8.59 -2.60 25.14
N GLN A 95 -9.78 -2.01 25.35
CA GLN A 95 -10.13 -0.70 24.82
C GLN A 95 -9.27 0.41 25.44
N GLU A 96 -9.03 0.37 26.74
CA GLU A 96 -8.12 1.29 27.43
C GLU A 96 -6.70 1.21 26.87
N LEU A 97 -6.20 -0.01 26.62
CA LEU A 97 -4.88 -0.20 26.01
C LEU A 97 -4.81 0.36 24.59
N ILE A 98 -5.85 0.13 23.77
CA ILE A 98 -5.93 0.71 22.42
C ILE A 98 -5.95 2.24 22.50
N ASN A 99 -6.74 2.82 23.41
CA ASN A 99 -6.80 4.27 23.61
C ASN A 99 -5.44 4.85 24.04
N PHE A 100 -4.72 4.16 24.92
CA PHE A 100 -3.35 4.53 25.29
C PHE A 100 -2.40 4.48 24.08
N GLN A 101 -2.45 3.41 23.29
CA GLN A 101 -1.65 3.29 22.07
C GLN A 101 -1.96 4.38 21.05
N ILE A 102 -3.23 4.77 20.89
CA ILE A 102 -3.62 5.91 20.05
C ILE A 102 -2.96 7.20 20.56
N ARG A 103 -3.02 7.50 21.86
CA ARG A 103 -2.37 8.69 22.43
C ARG A 103 -0.85 8.67 22.25
N ALA A 104 -0.22 7.49 22.33
CA ALA A 104 1.20 7.35 22.02
C ALA A 104 1.50 7.65 20.54
N LEU A 105 0.64 7.21 19.61
CA LEU A 105 0.76 7.56 18.19
C LEU A 105 0.50 9.05 17.93
N ASP A 106 -0.38 9.70 18.70
CA ASP A 106 -0.60 11.14 18.63
C ASP A 106 0.67 11.91 19.04
N PHE A 107 1.35 11.45 20.09
CA PHE A 107 2.66 11.98 20.48
C PHE A 107 3.71 11.78 19.38
N VAL A 108 3.76 10.59 18.76
CA VAL A 108 4.63 10.32 17.60
C VAL A 108 4.30 11.26 16.43
N GLU A 109 3.01 11.56 16.19
CA GLU A 109 2.62 12.54 15.16
C GLU A 109 3.20 13.92 15.43
N ILE A 110 3.13 14.39 16.68
CA ILE A 110 3.72 15.68 17.10
C ILE A 110 5.23 15.68 16.81
N LEU A 111 5.92 14.60 17.18
CA LEU A 111 7.34 14.46 16.89
C LEU A 111 7.62 14.53 15.37
N ILE A 112 6.88 13.77 14.56
CA ILE A 112 7.03 13.78 13.10
C ILE A 112 6.78 15.18 12.51
N LYS A 113 5.87 15.95 13.11
CA LYS A 113 5.59 17.33 12.72
C LYS A 113 6.73 18.29 13.07
N GLY A 114 7.59 17.96 14.03
CA GLY A 114 8.76 18.75 14.40
C GLY A 114 9.84 18.85 13.31
N GLU A 115 10.78 19.79 13.51
CA GLU A 115 11.88 20.07 12.57
C GLU A 115 12.94 18.95 12.57
N ARG A 116 13.19 18.34 13.72
CA ARG A 116 14.18 17.25 13.90
C ARG A 116 13.63 15.86 13.58
N CYS A 117 12.58 15.78 12.75
CA CYS A 117 11.95 14.51 12.37
C CYS A 117 12.97 13.51 11.79
N GLY A 118 13.92 14.00 11.00
CA GLY A 118 14.94 13.16 10.35
C GLY A 118 15.83 12.35 11.31
N ASP A 119 16.05 12.83 12.54
CA ASP A 119 16.97 12.18 13.49
C ASP A 119 16.40 10.88 14.08
N PHE A 120 15.08 10.72 14.13
CA PHE A 120 14.43 9.55 14.74
C PHE A 120 13.45 8.81 13.82
N VAL A 121 13.05 9.39 12.68
CA VAL A 121 12.04 8.80 11.78
C VAL A 121 12.42 7.39 11.32
N PHE A 122 13.71 7.10 11.10
CA PHE A 122 14.17 5.79 10.66
C PHE A 122 13.95 4.70 11.71
N ASN A 123 14.13 5.06 12.99
CA ASN A 123 13.83 4.17 14.11
C ASN A 123 12.33 3.90 14.25
N LEU A 124 11.47 4.77 13.70
CA LEU A 124 10.02 4.58 13.68
C LEU A 124 9.51 3.76 12.49
N LEU A 125 10.23 3.72 11.37
CA LEU A 125 9.73 3.05 10.16
C LEU A 125 9.38 1.59 10.41
N LYS A 126 10.31 0.79 10.95
CA LYS A 126 10.08 -0.64 11.19
C LYS A 126 8.98 -0.89 12.24
N PRO A 127 8.95 -0.23 13.41
CA PRO A 127 7.83 -0.35 14.35
C PRO A 127 6.47 0.01 13.75
N LEU A 128 6.38 1.08 12.96
CA LEU A 128 5.12 1.48 12.31
C LEU A 128 4.67 0.46 11.27
N VAL A 129 5.59 -0.08 10.46
CA VAL A 129 5.26 -1.18 9.54
C VAL A 129 4.77 -2.39 10.33
N LEU A 130 5.49 -2.81 11.38
CA LEU A 130 5.08 -3.96 12.19
C LEU A 130 3.73 -3.76 12.86
N LEU A 131 3.40 -2.53 13.27
CA LEU A 131 2.08 -2.20 13.81
C LEU A 131 0.99 -2.42 12.75
N ILE A 132 1.19 -1.97 11.50
CA ILE A 132 0.21 -2.22 10.42
C ILE A 132 0.07 -3.73 10.15
N LEU A 133 1.18 -4.46 10.13
CA LEU A 133 1.21 -5.89 9.78
C LEU A 133 0.64 -6.80 10.86
N LYS A 134 0.77 -6.43 12.13
CA LYS A 134 0.47 -7.30 13.28
C LYS A 134 -0.65 -6.78 14.18
N SER A 135 -1.15 -5.56 13.96
CA SER A 135 -2.20 -5.01 14.82
C SER A 135 -3.48 -5.83 14.69
N GLY A 136 -3.99 -6.31 15.82
CA GLY A 136 -5.35 -6.84 15.94
C GLY A 136 -6.43 -5.76 16.04
N SER A 137 -6.07 -4.48 15.89
CA SER A 137 -6.97 -3.33 15.90
C SER A 137 -6.85 -2.54 14.58
N PRO A 138 -7.91 -2.45 13.76
CA PRO A 138 -7.87 -1.72 12.49
C PRO A 138 -7.60 -0.22 12.71
N VAL A 139 -8.10 0.34 13.81
CA VAL A 139 -7.92 1.76 14.18
C VAL A 139 -6.43 2.11 14.34
N LEU A 140 -5.65 1.22 14.97
CA LEU A 140 -4.20 1.44 15.14
C LEU A 140 -3.46 1.32 13.82
N ALA A 141 -3.86 0.38 12.96
CA ALA A 141 -3.25 0.21 11.64
C ALA A 141 -3.51 1.44 10.76
N GLU A 142 -4.74 1.94 10.74
CA GLU A 142 -5.12 3.17 10.01
C GLU A 142 -4.38 4.40 10.55
N ARG A 143 -4.23 4.51 11.88
CA ARG A 143 -3.46 5.60 12.50
C ARG A 143 -1.99 5.55 12.06
N ALA A 144 -1.38 4.38 12.08
CA ALA A 144 0.01 4.18 11.63
C ALA A 144 0.19 4.50 10.12
N GLU A 145 -0.77 4.15 9.28
CA GLU A 145 -0.78 4.52 7.85
C GLU A 145 -0.87 6.03 7.64
N GLY A 146 -1.67 6.71 8.45
CA GLY A 146 -1.72 8.18 8.49
C GLY A 146 -0.34 8.78 8.79
N LEU A 147 0.39 8.21 9.75
CA LEU A 147 1.76 8.65 10.07
C LEU A 147 2.73 8.41 8.90
N PHE A 148 2.66 7.28 8.19
CA PHE A 148 3.46 7.07 6.98
C PHE A 148 3.17 8.10 5.90
N THR A 149 1.91 8.47 5.72
CA THR A 149 1.51 9.49 4.74
C THR A 149 2.11 10.85 5.10
N LEU A 150 2.11 11.19 6.39
CA LEU A 150 2.73 12.41 6.90
C LEU A 150 4.27 12.40 6.69
N ILE A 151 4.93 11.30 7.02
CA ILE A 151 6.39 11.11 6.79
C ILE A 151 6.71 11.22 5.29
N LYS A 152 5.89 10.59 4.44
CA LYS A 152 6.03 10.63 2.98
C LYS A 152 5.98 12.07 2.46
N GLY A 153 5.03 12.87 2.95
CA GLY A 153 4.91 14.29 2.58
C GLY A 153 6.14 15.11 2.94
N LYS A 154 6.87 14.72 3.98
CA LYS A 154 8.09 15.40 4.44
C LYS A 154 9.39 14.82 3.87
N THR A 155 9.34 13.70 3.16
CA THR A 155 10.54 12.89 2.87
C THR A 155 11.67 13.69 2.20
N LYS A 156 11.35 14.60 1.28
CA LYS A 156 12.36 15.43 0.57
C LYS A 156 13.07 16.46 1.46
N ALA A 157 12.48 16.79 2.62
CA ALA A 157 13.05 17.74 3.58
C ALA A 157 13.69 17.03 4.78
N LEU A 158 13.57 15.69 4.88
CA LEU A 158 14.20 14.94 5.97
C LEU A 158 15.71 14.98 5.79
N ARG A 159 16.42 15.17 6.90
CA ARG A 159 17.88 15.10 6.95
C ARG A 159 18.24 14.18 8.10
N ASP A 160 18.99 13.13 7.80
CA ASP A 160 19.49 12.21 8.81
C ASP A 160 20.88 12.66 9.26
N SER A 161 21.00 13.09 10.52
CA SER A 161 22.28 13.43 11.13
C SER A 161 22.84 12.33 12.04
N VAL A 162 22.06 11.26 12.26
CA VAL A 162 22.32 10.26 13.30
C VAL A 162 22.87 8.96 12.73
N HIS A 163 22.30 8.45 11.64
CA HIS A 163 22.65 7.12 11.14
C HIS A 163 23.74 7.15 10.04
N SER A 164 24.62 6.17 10.06
CA SER A 164 25.58 5.87 9.00
C SER A 164 24.89 5.30 7.75
N VAL A 165 25.62 5.28 6.61
CA VAL A 165 25.08 4.67 5.38
C VAL A 165 24.86 3.17 5.57
N GLU A 166 25.75 2.52 6.31
CA GLU A 166 25.73 1.09 6.60
C GLU A 166 24.50 0.71 7.45
N GLU A 167 24.16 1.51 8.45
CA GLU A 167 22.95 1.33 9.25
C GLU A 167 21.68 1.52 8.41
N LEU A 168 21.65 2.54 7.53
CA LEU A 168 20.53 2.75 6.61
C LEU A 168 20.36 1.57 5.63
N LYS A 169 21.47 1.02 5.12
CA LYS A 169 21.47 -0.20 4.29
C LYS A 169 20.94 -1.40 5.07
N HIS A 170 21.35 -1.56 6.34
CA HIS A 170 20.86 -2.65 7.19
C HIS A 170 19.36 -2.52 7.45
N MET A 171 18.87 -1.33 7.81
CA MET A 171 17.44 -1.07 7.98
C MET A 171 16.65 -1.32 6.69
N PHE A 172 17.22 -0.96 5.54
CA PHE A 172 16.61 -1.26 4.24
C PHE A 172 16.53 -2.76 4.00
N GLN A 173 17.59 -3.51 4.31
CA GLN A 173 17.62 -4.96 4.16
C GLN A 173 16.59 -5.65 5.07
N ASP A 174 16.44 -5.18 6.31
CA ASP A 174 15.41 -5.65 7.24
C ASP A 174 13.99 -5.48 6.68
N LEU A 175 13.70 -4.31 6.10
CA LEU A 175 12.40 -4.04 5.48
C LEU A 175 12.21 -4.88 4.21
N LEU A 176 13.27 -5.08 3.42
CA LEU A 176 13.23 -5.95 2.26
C LEU A 176 12.92 -7.40 2.67
N ASP A 177 13.52 -7.89 3.76
CA ASP A 177 13.23 -9.21 4.32
C ASP A 177 11.80 -9.32 4.87
N LEU A 178 11.23 -8.22 5.35
CA LEU A 178 9.82 -8.15 5.70
C LEU A 178 8.92 -8.23 4.45
N ALA A 179 9.26 -7.53 3.36
CA ALA A 179 8.54 -7.63 2.07
C ALA A 179 8.54 -9.05 1.50
N LYS A 180 9.52 -9.89 1.85
CA LYS A 180 9.57 -11.32 1.47
C LYS A 180 8.52 -12.17 2.19
N LYS A 181 8.13 -11.77 3.39
CA LYS A 181 7.20 -12.53 4.26
C LYS A 181 5.75 -12.13 4.04
N VAL A 182 5.53 -10.99 3.41
CA VAL A 182 4.20 -10.40 3.22
C VAL A 182 3.68 -10.68 1.81
N THR A 183 2.39 -11.00 1.71
CA THR A 183 1.66 -11.17 0.45
C THR A 183 0.50 -10.20 0.31
N ASP A 184 -0.06 -9.71 1.41
CA ASP A 184 -1.16 -8.77 1.42
C ASP A 184 -0.77 -7.42 0.81
N LYS A 185 -1.68 -6.84 0.01
CA LYS A 185 -1.44 -5.61 -0.74
C LYS A 185 -1.22 -4.41 0.18
N ARG A 186 -2.02 -4.27 1.24
CA ARG A 186 -1.95 -3.17 2.22
C ARG A 186 -0.61 -3.24 2.96
N HIS A 187 -0.22 -4.42 3.40
CA HIS A 187 1.07 -4.64 4.05
C HIS A 187 2.25 -4.37 3.10
N LEU A 188 2.21 -4.83 1.84
CA LEU A 188 3.25 -4.53 0.85
C LEU A 188 3.39 -3.03 0.59
N GLN A 189 2.28 -2.29 0.58
CA GLN A 189 2.28 -0.84 0.45
C GLN A 189 2.98 -0.17 1.64
N ALA A 190 2.71 -0.62 2.87
CA ALA A 190 3.38 -0.12 4.07
C ALA A 190 4.91 -0.34 4.00
N VAL A 191 5.36 -1.55 3.64
CA VAL A 191 6.80 -1.84 3.50
C VAL A 191 7.41 -0.99 2.37
N SER A 192 6.71 -0.83 1.25
CA SER A 192 7.19 -0.02 0.11
C SER A 192 7.34 1.45 0.49
N MET A 193 6.41 2.02 1.26
CA MET A 193 6.51 3.38 1.77
C MET A 193 7.71 3.56 2.71
N ALA A 194 7.95 2.62 3.61
CA ALA A 194 9.12 2.67 4.50
C ALA A 194 10.44 2.62 3.72
N CYS A 195 10.54 1.72 2.73
CA CYS A 195 11.69 1.64 1.84
C CYS A 195 11.90 2.93 1.02
N TYR A 196 10.82 3.53 0.53
CA TYR A 196 10.86 4.81 -0.19
C TYR A 196 11.41 5.95 0.67
N VAL A 197 11.03 6.03 1.94
CA VAL A 197 11.55 7.04 2.87
C VAL A 197 13.06 6.89 3.02
N LEU A 198 13.57 5.66 3.24
CA LEU A 198 15.01 5.39 3.34
C LEU A 198 15.79 5.75 2.06
N ILE A 199 15.24 5.41 0.89
CA ILE A 199 15.91 5.66 -0.40
C ILE A 199 16.09 7.16 -0.63
N ASN A 200 15.06 7.97 -0.39
CA ASN A 200 15.15 9.40 -0.65
C ASN A 200 16.09 10.12 0.30
N THR A 201 16.06 9.80 1.60
CA THR A 201 16.91 10.50 2.55
C THR A 201 18.39 10.09 2.45
N SER A 202 18.68 8.86 2.02
CA SER A 202 20.05 8.41 1.75
C SER A 202 20.67 9.01 0.47
N SER A 203 19.85 9.59 -0.41
CA SER A 203 20.29 10.11 -1.71
C SER A 203 20.70 11.59 -1.70
N GLU A 204 20.50 12.31 -0.59
CA GLU A 204 20.84 13.75 -0.47
C GLU A 204 22.23 14.03 0.18
N ARG A 205 23.10 13.02 0.33
CA ARG A 205 24.49 13.25 0.77
C ARG A 205 25.33 13.92 -0.34
N PRO A 206 26.28 14.80 0.03
CA PRO A 206 26.91 15.73 -0.90
C PRO A 206 27.67 15.07 -2.06
N ALA A 207 27.70 15.80 -3.17
CA ALA A 207 28.05 15.47 -4.55
C ALA A 207 29.51 15.04 -4.82
N THR A 208 30.18 14.35 -3.90
CA THR A 208 31.59 13.96 -4.09
C THR A 208 31.78 12.59 -4.75
N GLN A 209 30.72 11.90 -5.16
CA GLN A 209 30.82 10.67 -5.96
C GLN A 209 29.76 10.65 -7.06
N ASP A 210 30.25 10.56 -8.31
CA ASP A 210 29.50 10.46 -9.57
C ASP A 210 28.63 9.17 -9.69
N THR A 211 28.36 8.46 -8.61
CA THR A 211 27.43 7.33 -8.60
C THR A 211 26.00 7.87 -8.53
N SER A 212 25.34 7.92 -9.69
CA SER A 212 23.99 8.44 -9.93
C SER A 212 22.85 7.77 -9.14
N SER A 213 23.12 6.73 -8.35
CA SER A 213 22.11 6.03 -7.55
C SER A 213 22.54 5.87 -6.09
N GLY A 214 21.71 6.33 -5.15
CA GLY A 214 21.98 6.21 -3.72
C GLY A 214 22.17 4.75 -3.26
N PRO A 215 22.83 4.53 -2.10
CA PRO A 215 23.22 3.20 -1.62
C PRO A 215 22.08 2.20 -1.50
N CYS A 216 20.87 2.65 -1.15
CA CYS A 216 19.68 1.80 -1.06
C CYS A 216 19.08 1.45 -2.43
N VAL A 217 19.26 2.30 -3.44
CA VAL A 217 18.79 2.04 -4.82
C VAL A 217 19.54 0.86 -5.42
N GLU A 218 20.84 0.74 -5.14
CA GLU A 218 21.64 -0.41 -5.58
C GLU A 218 21.14 -1.73 -4.96
N VAL A 219 20.73 -1.71 -3.69
CA VAL A 219 20.13 -2.88 -3.04
C VAL A 219 18.82 -3.27 -3.73
N VAL A 220 17.98 -2.30 -4.10
CA VAL A 220 16.75 -2.56 -4.88
C VAL A 220 17.07 -3.16 -6.24
N ARG A 221 18.05 -2.60 -6.96
CA ARG A 221 18.49 -3.07 -8.27
C ARG A 221 18.91 -4.53 -8.18
N ASN A 222 19.81 -4.85 -7.25
CA ASN A 222 20.31 -6.20 -7.02
C ASN A 222 19.19 -7.18 -6.59
N ALA A 223 18.22 -6.71 -5.81
CA ALA A 223 17.08 -7.53 -5.42
C ALA A 223 16.13 -7.81 -6.58
N LEU A 224 15.82 -6.80 -7.41
CA LEU A 224 14.98 -6.96 -8.60
C LEU A 224 15.66 -7.88 -9.62
N ASP A 225 16.97 -7.76 -9.81
CA ASP A 225 17.72 -8.62 -10.72
C ASP A 225 17.68 -10.09 -10.29
N LYS A 226 17.76 -10.35 -8.98
CA LYS A 226 17.54 -11.70 -8.45
C LYS A 226 16.12 -12.20 -8.75
N VAL A 227 15.10 -11.35 -8.60
CA VAL A 227 13.68 -11.66 -8.91
C VAL A 227 13.46 -12.02 -10.37
N MET A 228 14.14 -11.34 -11.29
CA MET A 228 14.05 -11.65 -12.71
C MET A 228 14.82 -12.92 -13.08
N ASN A 229 15.99 -13.16 -12.45
CA ASN A 229 16.89 -14.24 -12.86
C ASN A 229 16.68 -15.57 -12.09
N LYS A 230 16.07 -15.55 -10.90
CA LYS A 230 15.91 -16.74 -10.03
C LYS A 230 14.44 -17.05 -9.76
N LYS A 231 14.06 -18.32 -9.97
CA LYS A 231 12.68 -18.83 -9.76
C LYS A 231 12.14 -18.72 -8.32
N SER A 232 12.99 -18.44 -7.32
CA SER A 232 12.62 -18.55 -5.90
C SER A 232 12.80 -17.26 -5.08
N SER A 233 13.24 -16.15 -5.67
CA SER A 233 13.51 -14.96 -4.86
C SER A 233 12.22 -14.23 -4.53
N LYS A 234 11.86 -14.32 -3.25
CA LYS A 234 11.13 -13.27 -2.55
C LYS A 234 12.08 -12.05 -2.49
N PRO A 235 11.62 -10.81 -2.72
CA PRO A 235 10.25 -10.30 -2.50
C PRO A 235 9.30 -10.44 -3.68
N ASN A 236 7.99 -10.30 -3.42
CA ASN A 236 6.93 -10.28 -4.43
C ASN A 236 7.16 -9.13 -5.43
N VAL A 237 7.02 -9.38 -6.74
CA VAL A 237 7.17 -8.35 -7.79
C VAL A 237 6.27 -7.13 -7.53
N SER A 238 5.10 -7.33 -6.91
CA SER A 238 4.17 -6.27 -6.52
C SER A 238 4.81 -5.24 -5.57
N PHE A 239 5.74 -5.66 -4.70
CA PHE A 239 6.52 -4.75 -3.86
C PHE A 239 7.33 -3.77 -4.71
N PHE A 240 8.11 -4.28 -5.67
CA PHE A 240 8.91 -3.43 -6.56
C PHE A 240 8.03 -2.51 -7.38
N ASN A 241 6.89 -3.01 -7.85
CA ASN A 241 5.92 -2.19 -8.56
C ASN A 241 5.45 -1.02 -7.68
N MET A 242 5.01 -1.28 -6.45
CA MET A 242 4.58 -0.23 -5.52
C MET A 242 5.71 0.75 -5.17
N LEU A 243 6.92 0.25 -4.94
CA LEU A 243 8.09 1.07 -4.62
C LEU A 243 8.46 2.02 -5.77
N ILE A 244 8.50 1.50 -6.99
CA ILE A 244 8.82 2.29 -8.20
C ILE A 244 7.72 3.31 -8.48
N GLU A 245 6.45 2.97 -8.26
CA GLU A 245 5.33 3.90 -8.43
C GLU A 245 5.37 5.10 -7.46
N LEU A 246 6.08 4.99 -6.33
CA LEU A 246 6.23 6.11 -5.39
C LEU A 246 7.15 7.21 -5.93
N ASP A 247 8.21 6.84 -6.66
CA ASP A 247 9.05 7.78 -7.41
C ASP A 247 9.77 7.09 -8.58
N PRO A 248 9.14 7.08 -9.76
CA PRO A 248 9.72 6.47 -10.95
C PRO A 248 11.05 7.10 -11.38
N SER A 249 11.35 8.34 -10.98
CA SER A 249 12.54 9.07 -11.45
C SER A 249 13.84 8.44 -10.96
N GLN A 250 13.83 7.89 -9.75
CA GLN A 250 14.97 7.21 -9.11
C GLN A 250 15.33 5.88 -9.78
N PHE A 251 14.40 5.30 -10.54
CA PHE A 251 14.54 3.98 -11.13
C PHE A 251 14.63 4.00 -12.66
N GLN A 252 14.72 5.18 -13.28
CA GLN A 252 14.75 5.30 -14.75
C GLN A 252 15.92 4.55 -15.39
N GLU A 253 17.04 4.42 -14.68
CA GLU A 253 18.21 3.66 -15.12
C GLU A 253 17.91 2.19 -15.46
N LEU A 254 16.86 1.62 -14.85
CA LEU A 254 16.42 0.25 -15.12
C LEU A 254 15.78 0.11 -16.52
N GLY A 255 15.28 1.20 -17.10
CA GLY A 255 14.54 1.20 -18.37
C GLY A 255 15.27 0.47 -19.50
N PRO A 256 16.48 0.90 -19.91
CA PRO A 256 17.22 0.24 -20.99
C PRO A 256 17.49 -1.24 -20.74
N GLN A 257 17.86 -1.61 -19.51
CA GLN A 257 18.16 -3.00 -19.16
C GLN A 257 16.93 -3.91 -19.33
N LEU A 258 15.76 -3.43 -18.90
CA LEU A 258 14.50 -4.16 -19.02
C LEU A 258 14.02 -4.24 -20.48
N VAL A 259 14.21 -3.17 -21.26
CA VAL A 259 13.90 -3.17 -22.71
C VAL A 259 14.81 -4.15 -23.45
N HIS A 260 16.10 -4.16 -23.14
CA HIS A 260 17.05 -5.11 -23.72
C HIS A 260 16.63 -6.56 -23.42
N ARG A 261 16.29 -6.87 -22.16
CA ARG A 261 15.80 -8.20 -21.79
C ARG A 261 14.52 -8.59 -22.52
N LEU A 262 13.59 -7.66 -22.73
CA LEU A 262 12.37 -7.94 -23.50
C LEU A 262 12.64 -8.27 -24.97
N LYS A 263 13.77 -7.85 -25.55
CA LYS A 263 14.18 -8.21 -26.91
C LYS A 263 14.69 -9.65 -27.01
N GLU A 264 15.15 -10.24 -25.91
CA GLU A 264 15.67 -11.59 -25.89
C GLU A 264 14.53 -12.59 -26.14
N THR A 265 14.60 -13.29 -27.28
CA THR A 265 13.57 -14.27 -27.69
C THR A 265 13.50 -15.49 -26.79
N THR A 266 14.53 -15.74 -25.99
CA THR A 266 14.63 -16.86 -25.04
C THR A 266 14.04 -16.54 -23.67
N LEU A 267 13.55 -15.31 -23.44
CA LEU A 267 13.06 -14.91 -22.14
C LEU A 267 11.77 -15.65 -21.78
N ARG A 268 11.68 -16.14 -20.55
CA ARG A 268 10.51 -16.89 -20.07
C ARG A 268 9.29 -15.96 -19.99
N PRO A 269 8.06 -16.45 -20.23
CA PRO A 269 6.85 -15.62 -20.18
C PRO A 269 6.65 -14.89 -18.84
N HIS A 270 7.04 -15.52 -17.74
CA HIS A 270 7.00 -14.90 -16.41
C HIS A 270 7.95 -13.70 -16.29
N ASP A 271 9.13 -13.76 -16.88
CA ASP A 271 10.12 -12.67 -16.76
C ASP A 271 9.74 -11.52 -17.70
N GLN A 272 9.16 -11.84 -18.87
CA GLN A 272 8.54 -10.87 -19.77
C GLN A 272 7.40 -10.12 -19.07
N MET A 273 6.56 -10.84 -18.32
CA MET A 273 5.50 -10.26 -17.49
C MET A 273 6.07 -9.26 -16.46
N ILE A 274 7.14 -9.62 -15.75
CA ILE A 274 7.80 -8.74 -14.77
C ILE A 274 8.36 -7.50 -15.46
N CYS A 275 9.08 -7.66 -16.56
CA CYS A 275 9.66 -6.53 -17.30
C CYS A 275 8.56 -5.57 -17.77
N CYS A 276 7.45 -6.10 -18.31
CA CYS A 276 6.32 -5.29 -18.73
C CYS A 276 5.70 -4.51 -17.55
N LEU A 277 5.54 -5.16 -16.39
CA LEU A 277 4.99 -4.53 -15.20
C LEU A 277 5.88 -3.39 -14.70
N VAL A 278 7.17 -3.65 -14.56
CA VAL A 278 8.14 -2.66 -14.06
C VAL A 278 8.27 -1.49 -15.05
N LEU A 279 8.39 -1.76 -16.36
CA LEU A 279 8.45 -0.71 -17.38
C LEU A 279 7.17 0.13 -17.39
N ALA A 280 5.99 -0.47 -17.18
CA ALA A 280 4.74 0.27 -17.11
C ALA A 280 4.73 1.24 -15.92
N SER A 281 5.31 0.85 -14.79
CA SER A 281 5.47 1.71 -13.62
C SER A 281 6.51 2.81 -13.83
N LEU A 282 7.60 2.52 -14.54
CA LEU A 282 8.58 3.52 -14.95
C LEU A 282 8.02 4.56 -15.93
N CYS A 283 6.97 4.22 -16.68
CA CYS A 283 6.28 5.13 -17.58
C CYS A 283 5.36 6.13 -16.85
N LYS A 284 5.05 5.95 -15.56
CA LYS A 284 4.16 6.88 -14.86
C LYS A 284 4.77 8.29 -14.80
N ARG A 285 3.91 9.30 -14.91
CA ARG A 285 4.33 10.70 -14.91
C ARG A 285 4.99 11.06 -13.59
N THR A 286 6.09 11.79 -13.69
CA THR A 286 6.89 12.30 -12.58
C THR A 286 6.94 13.81 -12.68
N ASP A 287 6.48 14.52 -11.65
CA ASP A 287 6.34 15.97 -11.69
C ASP A 287 7.67 16.74 -11.48
N ASN A 288 8.80 16.05 -11.34
CA ASN A 288 10.11 16.65 -10.97
C ASN A 288 11.31 15.97 -11.66
N VAL A 289 11.24 15.74 -12.98
CA VAL A 289 12.35 15.09 -13.71
C VAL A 289 13.33 16.14 -14.22
N LYS A 290 14.63 15.94 -13.92
CA LYS A 290 15.69 16.78 -14.50
C LYS A 290 15.70 16.60 -16.02
N GLU A 291 16.02 17.65 -16.78
CA GLU A 291 16.02 17.59 -18.26
C GLU A 291 16.89 16.46 -18.82
N THR A 292 18.03 16.17 -18.17
CA THR A 292 18.90 15.03 -18.50
C THR A 292 18.20 13.68 -18.36
N GLN A 293 17.41 13.50 -17.30
CA GLN A 293 16.60 12.30 -17.08
C GLN A 293 15.42 12.20 -18.07
N VAL A 294 14.87 13.34 -18.52
CA VAL A 294 13.84 13.37 -19.57
C VAL A 294 14.38 12.81 -20.88
N SER A 295 15.58 13.25 -21.28
CA SER A 295 16.25 12.73 -22.49
C SER A 295 16.52 11.23 -22.39
N TYR A 296 17.06 10.78 -21.25
CA TYR A 296 17.32 9.36 -21.01
C TYR A 296 16.04 8.52 -21.05
N MET A 297 14.99 8.99 -20.39
CA MET A 297 13.68 8.33 -20.38
C MET A 297 13.10 8.22 -21.79
N LYS A 298 13.17 9.31 -22.56
CA LYS A 298 12.72 9.35 -23.95
C LYS A 298 13.46 8.31 -24.80
N GLN A 299 14.77 8.17 -24.63
CA GLN A 299 15.58 7.23 -25.42
C GLN A 299 15.11 5.78 -25.24
N TRP A 300 14.99 5.30 -23.99
CA TRP A 300 14.59 3.91 -23.76
C TRP A 300 13.12 3.67 -24.12
N MET A 301 12.24 4.67 -23.96
CA MET A 301 10.84 4.55 -24.38
C MET A 301 10.70 4.43 -25.90
N ILE A 302 11.47 5.19 -26.67
CA ILE A 302 11.53 5.05 -28.13
C ILE A 302 11.98 3.64 -28.52
N GLU A 303 12.97 3.10 -27.81
CA GLU A 303 13.46 1.74 -28.03
C GLU A 303 12.44 0.67 -27.60
N ALA A 304 11.63 0.93 -26.58
CA ALA A 304 10.61 0.01 -26.07
C ALA A 304 9.43 -0.15 -27.05
N VAL A 305 9.05 0.92 -27.76
CA VAL A 305 7.89 0.91 -28.67
C VAL A 305 7.93 -0.24 -29.69
N PRO A 306 8.97 -0.44 -30.51
CA PRO A 306 9.00 -1.54 -31.48
C PRO A 306 8.97 -2.92 -30.82
N VAL A 307 9.59 -3.07 -29.65
CA VAL A 307 9.59 -4.32 -28.88
C VAL A 307 8.17 -4.65 -28.40
N VAL A 308 7.48 -3.65 -27.83
CA VAL A 308 6.09 -3.80 -27.37
C VAL A 308 5.15 -4.04 -28.55
N THR A 309 5.37 -3.40 -29.69
CA THR A 309 4.62 -3.67 -30.93
C THR A 309 4.75 -5.13 -31.35
N GLN A 310 5.97 -5.67 -31.39
CA GLN A 310 6.19 -7.09 -31.69
C GLN A 310 5.52 -8.02 -30.68
N LEU A 311 5.62 -7.70 -29.38
CA LEU A 311 4.95 -8.46 -28.33
C LEU A 311 3.43 -8.48 -28.54
N ILE A 312 2.82 -7.33 -28.86
CA ILE A 312 1.38 -7.23 -29.17
C ILE A 312 1.01 -8.12 -30.35
N LEU A 313 1.77 -8.07 -31.45
CA LEU A 313 1.50 -8.86 -32.65
C LEU A 313 1.68 -10.38 -32.43
N SER A 314 2.41 -10.76 -31.37
CA SER A 314 2.61 -12.16 -30.95
C SER A 314 1.68 -12.62 -29.80
N LEU A 315 0.70 -11.79 -29.40
CA LEU A 315 -0.13 -12.07 -28.23
C LEU A 315 -0.95 -13.36 -28.33
N ASP A 316 -1.22 -13.85 -29.54
CA ASP A 316 -1.94 -15.10 -29.77
C ASP A 316 -1.30 -16.32 -29.07
N LYS A 317 -0.02 -16.24 -28.72
CA LYS A 317 0.77 -17.31 -28.09
C LYS A 317 1.07 -17.08 -26.62
N VAL A 318 0.59 -15.97 -26.03
CA VAL A 318 1.17 -15.43 -24.79
C VAL A 318 0.13 -15.29 -23.68
N MET A 319 0.42 -15.79 -22.47
CA MET A 319 -0.51 -15.78 -21.33
C MET A 319 -0.60 -14.44 -20.56
N TYR A 320 0.31 -13.49 -20.80
CA TYR A 320 0.44 -12.26 -19.98
C TYR A 320 -0.14 -10.98 -20.63
N TYR A 321 -1.21 -11.10 -21.43
CA TYR A 321 -1.87 -10.00 -22.14
C TYR A 321 -2.03 -8.71 -21.31
N LYS A 322 -2.53 -8.84 -20.07
CA LYS A 322 -2.77 -7.70 -19.17
C LYS A 322 -1.55 -6.80 -19.03
N HIS A 323 -0.35 -7.40 -18.89
CA HIS A 323 0.89 -6.66 -18.64
C HIS A 323 1.40 -5.96 -19.90
N VAL A 324 1.34 -6.63 -21.06
CA VAL A 324 1.70 -6.01 -22.35
C VAL A 324 0.78 -4.83 -22.65
N LEU A 325 -0.54 -5.00 -22.49
CA LEU A 325 -1.50 -3.91 -22.75
C LEU A 325 -1.37 -2.78 -21.73
N THR A 326 -1.02 -3.07 -20.48
CA THR A 326 -0.75 -2.04 -19.47
C THR A 326 0.49 -1.22 -19.84
N LEU A 327 1.59 -1.87 -20.24
CA LEU A 327 2.78 -1.17 -20.74
C LEU A 327 2.48 -0.36 -22.00
N THR A 328 1.69 -0.91 -22.93
CA THR A 328 1.27 -0.22 -24.16
C THR A 328 0.53 1.08 -23.83
N LEU A 329 -0.45 1.02 -22.92
CA LEU A 329 -1.19 2.21 -22.46
C LEU A 329 -0.26 3.21 -21.75
N ALA A 330 0.68 2.72 -20.96
CA ALA A 330 1.63 3.57 -20.24
C ALA A 330 2.59 4.29 -21.20
N LEU A 331 3.06 3.64 -22.26
CA LEU A 331 3.85 4.28 -23.32
C LEU A 331 2.99 5.28 -24.12
N GLN A 332 1.75 4.92 -24.41
CA GLN A 332 0.84 5.78 -25.18
C GLN A 332 0.44 7.06 -24.43
N SER A 333 0.31 7.00 -23.10
CA SER A 333 0.03 8.18 -22.27
C SER A 333 1.19 9.16 -22.27
N ARG A 334 2.42 8.69 -22.44
CA ARG A 334 3.65 9.50 -22.52
C ARG A 334 3.95 10.03 -23.92
N GLN A 335 3.11 9.72 -24.89
CA GLN A 335 3.34 10.13 -26.27
C GLN A 335 3.30 11.65 -26.45
N GLN A 336 2.37 12.35 -25.80
CA GLN A 336 2.27 13.81 -25.97
C GLN A 336 3.47 14.56 -25.37
N ASP A 337 4.07 13.99 -24.31
CA ASP A 337 5.15 14.63 -23.56
C ASP A 337 6.54 14.30 -24.15
N LEU A 338 6.75 13.06 -24.58
CA LEU A 338 8.08 12.52 -24.87
C LEU A 338 8.23 11.94 -26.28
N LEU A 339 7.18 11.30 -26.81
CA LEU A 339 7.26 10.54 -28.05
C LEU A 339 6.61 11.34 -29.18
N LEU A 340 7.43 12.12 -29.89
CA LEU A 340 7.01 13.06 -30.94
C LEU A 340 6.27 12.41 -32.13
N SER A 341 6.31 11.08 -32.26
CA SER A 341 5.66 10.31 -33.33
C SER A 341 4.50 9.46 -32.81
N GLN A 342 3.66 8.99 -33.74
CA GLN A 342 2.64 7.99 -33.42
C GLN A 342 3.30 6.70 -32.91
N THR A 343 3.01 6.32 -31.66
CA THR A 343 3.66 5.16 -31.02
C THR A 343 3.14 3.84 -31.56
N PHE A 344 1.83 3.73 -31.79
CA PHE A 344 1.18 2.50 -32.26
C PHE A 344 0.26 2.80 -33.45
N GLY A 345 0.34 1.95 -34.48
CA GLY A 345 -0.32 2.12 -35.77
C GLY A 345 -1.65 1.39 -35.93
N ALA A 346 -2.17 1.42 -37.16
CA ALA A 346 -3.42 0.74 -37.54
C ALA A 346 -3.31 -0.80 -37.50
N ASP A 347 -2.09 -1.32 -37.69
CA ASP A 347 -1.74 -2.74 -37.55
C ASP A 347 -2.05 -3.27 -36.15
N ILE A 348 -1.63 -2.54 -35.11
CA ILE A 348 -1.91 -2.89 -33.72
C ILE A 348 -3.42 -2.86 -33.44
N LYS A 349 -4.12 -1.82 -33.94
CA LYS A 349 -5.57 -1.71 -33.81
C LYS A 349 -6.27 -2.93 -34.43
N GLU A 350 -5.92 -3.29 -35.66
CA GLU A 350 -6.53 -4.41 -36.38
C GLU A 350 -6.27 -5.74 -35.65
N HIS A 351 -5.03 -5.95 -35.19
CA HIS A 351 -4.66 -7.16 -34.45
C HIS A 351 -5.43 -7.28 -33.13
N LEU A 352 -5.51 -6.19 -32.35
CA LEU A 352 -6.28 -6.19 -31.10
C LEU A 352 -7.77 -6.44 -31.35
N MET A 353 -8.34 -5.87 -32.41
CA MET A 353 -9.74 -6.11 -32.79
C MET A 353 -10.02 -7.59 -33.09
N LYS A 354 -9.09 -8.28 -33.76
CA LYS A 354 -9.17 -9.73 -34.03
C LYS A 354 -9.12 -10.56 -32.74
N LEU A 355 -8.35 -10.14 -31.74
CA LEU A 355 -8.20 -10.86 -30.47
C LEU A 355 -9.30 -10.57 -29.43
N LYS A 356 -10.11 -9.51 -29.60
CA LYS A 356 -11.10 -9.08 -28.59
C LYS A 356 -12.06 -10.16 -28.12
N SER A 357 -12.47 -11.07 -29.00
CA SER A 357 -13.37 -12.18 -28.67
C SER A 357 -12.75 -13.18 -27.70
N LYS A 358 -11.42 -13.33 -27.73
CA LYS A 358 -10.65 -14.22 -26.84
C LYS A 358 -10.34 -13.59 -25.47
N PHE A 359 -10.51 -12.27 -25.34
CA PHE A 359 -10.22 -11.55 -24.10
C PHE A 359 -11.38 -11.62 -23.12
N ASN A 360 -11.04 -11.78 -21.83
CA ASN A 360 -11.95 -11.51 -20.74
C ASN A 360 -12.29 -10.01 -20.65
N THR A 361 -13.27 -9.67 -19.80
CA THR A 361 -13.78 -8.29 -19.68
C THR A 361 -12.69 -7.26 -19.40
N ASP A 362 -11.76 -7.55 -18.50
CA ASP A 362 -10.72 -6.59 -18.11
C ASP A 362 -9.67 -6.37 -19.19
N ILE A 363 -9.20 -7.45 -19.84
CA ILE A 363 -8.24 -7.35 -20.95
C ILE A 363 -8.89 -6.65 -22.15
N ARG A 364 -10.17 -6.94 -22.41
CA ARG A 364 -10.96 -6.27 -23.46
C ARG A 364 -11.10 -4.77 -23.19
N ARG A 365 -11.30 -4.37 -21.93
CA ARG A 365 -11.33 -2.94 -21.53
C ARG A 365 -9.99 -2.27 -21.81
N LEU A 366 -8.86 -2.89 -21.50
CA LEU A 366 -7.52 -2.35 -21.81
C LEU A 366 -7.31 -2.22 -23.33
N ALA A 367 -7.65 -3.26 -24.10
CA ALA A 367 -7.54 -3.24 -25.56
C ALA A 367 -8.40 -2.12 -26.17
N ASN A 368 -9.63 -1.94 -25.70
CA ASN A 368 -10.51 -0.86 -26.14
C ASN A 368 -9.93 0.53 -25.87
N LYS A 369 -9.28 0.73 -24.71
CA LYS A 369 -8.60 2.00 -24.40
C LYS A 369 -7.47 2.29 -25.39
N ILE A 370 -6.66 1.28 -25.73
CA ILE A 370 -5.57 1.41 -26.71
C ILE A 370 -6.14 1.77 -28.09
N ILE A 371 -7.14 1.02 -28.55
CA ILE A 371 -7.82 1.24 -29.84
C ILE A 371 -8.38 2.65 -29.92
N SER A 372 -9.12 3.08 -28.89
CA SER A 372 -9.72 4.42 -28.83
C SER A 372 -8.64 5.51 -28.87
N ALA A 373 -7.53 5.31 -28.18
CA ALA A 373 -6.43 6.27 -28.14
C ALA A 373 -5.63 6.30 -29.47
N ILE A 374 -5.62 5.21 -30.25
CA ILE A 374 -5.11 5.21 -31.64
C ILE A 374 -6.07 6.01 -32.55
N ASP A 375 -7.37 5.76 -32.44
CA ASP A 375 -8.40 6.38 -33.30
C ASP A 375 -8.54 7.90 -33.09
N GLN A 376 -8.46 8.35 -31.84
CA GLN A 376 -8.48 9.79 -31.54
C GLN A 376 -7.35 10.53 -32.26
N LYS A 377 -6.18 9.89 -32.43
CA LYS A 377 -5.01 10.51 -33.06
C LYS A 377 -5.05 10.43 -34.58
N THR A 378 -5.63 9.39 -35.17
CA THR A 378 -5.82 9.33 -36.63
C THR A 378 -6.85 10.35 -37.11
N ASN A 379 -7.84 10.68 -36.27
CA ASN A 379 -8.95 11.59 -36.62
C ASN A 379 -8.72 13.06 -36.23
N LEU A 380 -7.59 13.40 -35.57
CA LEU A 380 -7.25 14.78 -35.23
C LEU A 380 -7.03 15.57 -36.54
N PRO A 381 -7.88 16.58 -36.85
CA PRO A 381 -7.80 17.29 -38.12
C PRO A 381 -6.45 18.02 -38.23
N ARG A 382 -5.70 17.74 -39.30
CA ARG A 382 -4.38 18.34 -39.60
C ARG A 382 -4.38 19.89 -39.59
N SER A 383 -5.54 20.55 -39.61
CA SER A 383 -5.66 22.01 -39.67
C SER A 383 -5.37 22.73 -38.34
N ALA A 384 -5.55 22.10 -37.17
CA ALA A 384 -5.31 22.75 -35.88
C ALA A 384 -3.81 22.92 -35.57
N ALA A 385 -2.96 22.03 -36.07
CA ALA A 385 -1.50 22.12 -35.91
C ALA A 385 -0.87 23.19 -36.83
N ALA A 386 -1.49 23.48 -37.99
CA ALA A 386 -1.04 24.54 -38.89
C ALA A 386 -1.34 25.94 -38.31
N LYS A 387 -2.50 26.12 -37.67
CA LYS A 387 -2.93 27.41 -37.10
C LYS A 387 -2.07 27.85 -35.90
N LYS A 388 -1.52 26.91 -35.12
CA LYS A 388 -0.64 27.25 -33.98
C LYS A 388 0.79 27.62 -34.38
N ARG A 389 1.25 27.22 -35.58
CA ARG A 389 2.55 27.65 -36.14
C ARG A 389 2.48 29.00 -36.88
N GLN A 390 1.35 29.33 -37.50
CA GLN A 390 1.19 30.64 -38.14
C GLN A 390 1.06 31.81 -37.16
N ILE A 391 0.52 31.59 -35.95
CA ILE A 391 0.37 32.66 -34.95
C ILE A 391 1.73 33.03 -34.30
N SER A 392 2.72 32.13 -34.28
CA SER A 392 4.05 32.44 -33.72
C SER A 392 4.98 33.20 -34.66
N GLU A 393 4.73 33.19 -35.97
CA GLU A 393 5.55 33.95 -36.94
C GLU A 393 5.03 35.37 -37.21
N SER A 394 3.73 35.62 -37.05
CA SER A 394 3.16 36.97 -37.29
C SER A 394 3.39 37.96 -36.14
N ASP A 395 3.64 37.49 -34.91
CA ASP A 395 3.76 38.35 -33.71
C ASP A 395 5.20 38.81 -33.38
N LEU A 396 6.19 38.47 -34.22
CA LEU A 396 7.58 38.93 -34.06
C LEU A 396 7.91 40.22 -34.83
N SER A 397 6.98 40.78 -35.60
CA SER A 397 7.23 41.97 -36.44
C SER A 397 6.91 43.32 -35.79
N THR A 398 6.38 43.36 -34.57
CA THR A 398 6.00 44.60 -33.87
C THR A 398 6.46 44.61 -32.42
N ARG A 399 7.77 44.82 -32.19
CA ARG A 399 8.28 45.30 -30.90
C ARG A 399 8.96 46.66 -31.06
N PRO A 400 8.49 47.72 -30.37
CA PRO A 400 9.14 49.03 -30.42
C PRO A 400 10.45 49.02 -29.63
N SER A 401 11.48 49.64 -30.21
CA SER A 401 12.81 49.79 -29.62
C SER A 401 12.76 50.67 -28.38
N PHE A 402 13.01 50.10 -27.20
CA PHE A 402 13.24 50.90 -25.99
C PHE A 402 14.68 51.43 -25.97
N LYS A 403 14.80 52.76 -25.94
CA LYS A 403 16.05 53.48 -25.71
C LYS A 403 16.60 53.15 -24.32
N LYS A 404 17.89 52.79 -24.26
CA LYS A 404 18.67 52.71 -23.01
C LYS A 404 18.76 54.11 -22.40
N VAL A 405 18.32 54.24 -21.15
CA VAL A 405 18.68 55.35 -20.27
C VAL A 405 19.80 54.84 -19.36
N SER A 406 20.96 55.48 -19.46
CA SER A 406 22.09 55.29 -18.57
C SER A 406 21.82 56.02 -17.25
N LEU A 407 22.07 55.34 -16.14
CA LEU A 407 22.48 55.92 -14.86
C LEU A 407 23.37 54.90 -14.15
#